data_AF-A0A2U2PFL4-F1
#
_entry.id   AF-A0A2U2PFL4-F1
#
_cell.length_a   1.000
_cell.length_b   1.000
_cell.length_c   1.000
_cell.angle_alpha   90.00
_cell.angle_beta   90.00
_cell.angle_gamma   90.00
#
_symmetry.space_group_name_H-M   'P 1'
#
loop_
_entity.id
_entity.type
_entity.pdbx_description
1 polymer ?
#
loop_
_entity_poly.entity_id
_entity_poly.type
_entity_poly.pdbx_seq_one_letter_code
_entity_poly.pdbx_strand_id
1 'polypeptide(L)'
;MTTFEIKRCFQSLPFVASLLYGFFLQGQTLSKGDQLPGFSIPAIIHGPQSSAHTSEFKDKLLIIDFWSTTCSGCVAALPKMEALQKEFGNQVKVLPVTYETREVVDSFWPKNHYTRDLTIPTVVEDKQFHACFSHTVIPHEVWVYKGKVIGITEPEYVDQENIRKVLTGDIPDWPLKDDYYRLDLQNAPLFKPDPNQIDVRSTSLEYSAICDYLEDQGRSAGGTYGMMGLARDSVKKTVRIFNINYPIFTIYNMYLMQASRGTKLVKPDGVSIAPNEIVWDVNDPTRYMPENANFTPQLKTGYYGDWCRRNAICFEAQYPDKGQDQAAIARAAIADLDRLLGLKVRWENLTEKVWVLVKGKPVAAPRKEASVDGPPISAVSYYLNRNPKNPYVFDESGADPDLRLDIKLSEESDLQVVRKSLQRLGFDLKGEQRRVDKLIFSEVKGGLLVDPRMVRTAKQRRRAQKDMKNPSAEENAAFMEENRKKEGVVSLPSGLQYKILLQGNGIRPGLNDKVSVYYAGMLVNGKIFESSHEGGIPLELPVETLIKGWQEALQLMPEGSKWVLYVPANLAYGEHTNNGKLPRNSNLIFELELLKVIKPNGDNK
;
A
#
# COMPACT_ATOMS: atom_id res chain seq x y z
N MET A 1 55.61 -11.63 -35.05
CA MET A 1 54.62 -12.44 -35.79
C MET A 1 53.26 -11.84 -35.55
N THR A 2 52.65 -11.31 -36.60
CA THR A 2 51.44 -10.48 -36.58
C THR A 2 50.15 -11.30 -36.61
N THR A 3 49.09 -10.65 -36.17
CA THR A 3 47.73 -11.06 -35.78
C THR A 3 46.85 -11.71 -36.88
N PHE A 4 47.44 -12.38 -37.88
CA PHE A 4 46.69 -12.87 -39.06
C PHE A 4 46.63 -14.40 -39.24
N GLU A 5 47.29 -15.21 -38.40
CA GLU A 5 47.26 -16.68 -38.56
C GLU A 5 46.32 -17.46 -37.61
N ILE A 6 45.62 -16.81 -36.67
CA ILE A 6 44.70 -17.53 -35.76
C ILE A 6 43.27 -17.65 -36.33
N LYS A 7 42.98 -17.05 -37.49
CA LYS A 7 41.63 -17.03 -38.07
C LYS A 7 41.27 -18.22 -38.99
N ARG A 8 42.14 -19.23 -39.11
CA ARG A 8 41.93 -20.32 -40.09
C ARG A 8 41.98 -21.75 -39.54
N CYS A 9 41.74 -21.94 -38.23
CA CYS A 9 41.72 -23.28 -37.61
C CYS A 9 40.40 -23.64 -36.88
N PHE A 10 39.29 -22.92 -37.13
CA PHE A 10 37.98 -23.22 -36.51
C PHE A 10 36.88 -23.56 -37.54
N GLN A 11 37.24 -24.23 -38.63
CA GLN A 11 36.29 -24.83 -39.58
C GLN A 11 36.54 -26.33 -39.74
N SER A 12 36.37 -27.10 -38.65
CA SER A 12 36.13 -28.55 -38.70
C SER A 12 36.06 -29.12 -37.28
N LEU A 13 34.87 -29.15 -36.65
CA LEU A 13 34.49 -30.12 -35.60
C LEU A 13 33.08 -29.79 -35.06
N PRO A 14 32.03 -30.58 -35.37
CA PRO A 14 30.66 -30.31 -34.96
C PRO A 14 30.33 -30.88 -33.56
N PHE A 15 31.22 -30.73 -32.57
CA PHE A 15 31.01 -31.36 -31.25
C PHE A 15 31.36 -30.52 -30.02
N VAL A 16 31.73 -29.25 -30.17
CA VAL A 16 32.11 -28.37 -29.03
C VAL A 16 31.02 -27.33 -28.67
N ALA A 17 29.96 -27.20 -29.47
CA ALA A 17 28.89 -26.22 -29.21
C ALA A 17 27.98 -26.58 -28.01
N SER A 18 27.94 -27.85 -27.59
CA SER A 18 27.03 -28.31 -26.52
C SER A 18 27.62 -28.20 -25.10
N LEU A 19 28.94 -28.02 -24.97
CA LEU A 19 29.62 -27.92 -23.67
C LEU A 19 29.87 -26.47 -23.21
N LEU A 20 29.72 -25.49 -24.11
CA LEU A 20 29.88 -24.07 -23.79
C LEU A 20 28.56 -23.35 -23.44
N TYR A 21 27.41 -23.99 -23.62
CA TYR A 21 26.11 -23.45 -23.17
C TYR A 21 25.78 -23.78 -21.70
N GLY A 22 26.41 -24.83 -21.13
CA GLY A 22 26.17 -25.28 -19.76
C GLY A 22 26.83 -24.46 -18.65
N PHE A 23 27.63 -23.44 -19.00
CA PHE A 23 28.40 -22.64 -18.03
C PHE A 23 27.97 -21.17 -17.93
N PHE A 24 26.91 -20.75 -18.62
CA PHE A 24 26.45 -19.34 -18.67
C PHE A 24 25.18 -19.03 -17.83
N LEU A 25 24.84 -19.88 -16.86
CA LEU A 25 23.75 -19.61 -15.89
C LEU A 25 24.27 -19.39 -14.46
N GLN A 26 25.49 -18.88 -14.30
CA GLN A 26 25.93 -18.34 -13.02
C GLN A 26 25.70 -16.82 -13.00
N GLY A 27 24.56 -16.41 -12.44
CA GLY A 27 24.47 -15.12 -11.73
C GLY A 27 23.64 -14.00 -12.35
N GLN A 28 22.81 -14.23 -13.37
CA GLN A 28 21.96 -13.17 -13.90
C GLN A 28 20.47 -13.41 -13.60
N THR A 29 19.92 -12.65 -12.66
CA THR A 29 18.48 -12.54 -12.42
C THR A 29 17.82 -11.80 -13.58
N LEU A 30 16.76 -12.37 -14.15
CA LEU A 30 16.03 -11.83 -15.29
C LEU A 30 15.00 -10.79 -14.83
N SER A 31 14.82 -9.77 -15.66
CA SER A 31 13.87 -8.66 -15.48
C SER A 31 12.89 -8.56 -16.64
N LYS A 32 11.86 -7.70 -16.49
CA LYS A 32 10.93 -7.37 -17.60
C LYS A 32 11.72 -6.90 -18.83
N GLY A 33 11.48 -7.55 -19.96
CA GLY A 33 12.15 -7.33 -21.24
C GLY A 33 13.16 -8.40 -21.62
N ASP A 34 13.68 -9.17 -20.65
CA ASP A 34 14.69 -10.20 -20.89
C ASP A 34 14.11 -11.45 -21.56
N GLN A 35 14.96 -12.19 -22.24
CA GLN A 35 14.60 -13.47 -22.86
C GLN A 35 14.70 -14.60 -21.83
N LEU A 36 13.67 -15.45 -21.72
CA LEU A 36 13.77 -16.67 -20.92
C LEU A 36 14.77 -17.64 -21.58
N PRO A 37 15.84 -18.06 -20.89
CA PRO A 37 16.82 -18.98 -21.45
C PRO A 37 16.22 -20.38 -21.67
N GLY A 38 16.79 -21.09 -22.63
CA GLY A 38 16.48 -22.50 -22.90
C GLY A 38 17.13 -23.40 -21.86
N PHE A 39 16.33 -24.14 -21.08
CA PHE A 39 16.84 -25.13 -20.14
C PHE A 39 15.83 -26.25 -19.84
N SER A 40 16.34 -27.38 -19.33
CA SER A 40 15.55 -28.54 -18.97
C SER A 40 14.93 -28.41 -17.59
N ILE A 41 13.66 -28.79 -17.47
CA ILE A 41 12.87 -28.87 -16.24
C ILE A 41 12.75 -30.35 -15.88
N PRO A 42 13.59 -30.88 -14.97
CA PRO A 42 13.78 -32.33 -14.81
C PRO A 42 12.74 -33.02 -13.91
N ALA A 43 12.00 -32.27 -13.09
CA ALA A 43 11.15 -32.82 -12.04
C ALA A 43 9.76 -32.17 -12.07
N ILE A 44 8.87 -32.74 -12.88
CA ILE A 44 7.45 -32.37 -12.95
C ILE A 44 6.61 -33.49 -12.32
N ILE A 45 5.61 -33.10 -11.54
CA ILE A 45 4.62 -33.99 -10.90
C ILE A 45 3.20 -33.58 -11.28
N HIS A 46 2.23 -34.47 -11.02
CA HIS A 46 0.80 -34.29 -11.29
C HIS A 46 0.40 -34.09 -12.77
N GLY A 47 1.37 -34.08 -13.68
CA GLY A 47 1.17 -33.97 -15.12
C GLY A 47 1.50 -35.26 -15.90
N PRO A 48 1.17 -35.32 -17.20
CA PRO A 48 1.46 -36.48 -18.05
C PRO A 48 2.95 -36.66 -18.37
N GLN A 49 3.76 -35.61 -18.16
CA GLN A 49 5.20 -35.61 -18.38
C GLN A 49 5.93 -35.41 -17.05
N SER A 50 7.02 -36.14 -16.85
CA SER A 50 7.90 -35.98 -15.68
C SER A 50 8.99 -34.93 -15.87
N SER A 51 9.15 -34.41 -17.10
CA SER A 51 10.11 -33.37 -17.45
C SER A 51 9.62 -32.56 -18.66
N ALA A 52 10.20 -31.38 -18.86
CA ALA A 52 9.95 -30.51 -20.02
C ALA A 52 11.20 -29.66 -20.33
N HIS A 53 11.16 -28.89 -21.42
CA HIS A 53 12.16 -27.87 -21.75
C HIS A 53 11.48 -26.50 -21.94
N THR A 54 12.10 -25.40 -21.47
CA THR A 54 11.45 -24.07 -21.55
C THR A 54 11.10 -23.62 -22.97
N SER A 55 11.80 -24.15 -23.99
CA SER A 55 11.48 -23.88 -25.40
C SER A 55 10.11 -24.41 -25.83
N GLU A 56 9.55 -25.41 -25.16
CA GLU A 56 8.22 -25.97 -25.47
C GLU A 56 7.09 -24.96 -25.21
N PHE A 57 7.37 -23.90 -24.45
CA PHE A 57 6.40 -22.88 -24.09
C PHE A 57 6.56 -21.57 -24.86
N LYS A 58 7.51 -21.50 -25.83
CA LYS A 58 7.87 -20.25 -26.52
C LYS A 58 6.69 -19.58 -27.23
N ASP A 59 5.78 -20.38 -27.79
CA ASP A 59 4.60 -19.90 -28.54
C ASP A 59 3.34 -19.77 -27.68
N LYS A 60 3.47 -19.96 -26.36
CA LYS A 60 2.40 -19.85 -25.38
C LYS A 60 2.64 -18.62 -24.49
N LEU A 61 1.58 -18.19 -23.81
CA LEU A 61 1.74 -17.43 -22.59
C LEU A 61 2.11 -18.41 -21.46
N LEU A 62 3.34 -18.34 -20.99
CA LEU A 62 3.82 -19.08 -19.84
C LEU A 62 3.69 -18.22 -18.57
N ILE A 63 2.98 -18.73 -17.57
CA ILE A 63 2.89 -18.15 -16.22
C ILE A 63 3.63 -19.11 -15.28
N ILE A 64 4.65 -18.59 -14.60
CA ILE A 64 5.45 -19.33 -13.63
C ILE A 64 5.02 -18.84 -12.24
N ASP A 65 4.38 -19.73 -11.48
CA ASP A 65 3.78 -19.46 -10.16
C ASP A 65 4.66 -20.06 -9.06
N PHE A 66 5.43 -19.22 -8.36
CA PHE A 66 6.29 -19.68 -7.27
C PHE A 66 5.49 -19.83 -5.96
N TRP A 67 5.50 -21.05 -5.40
CA TRP A 67 4.71 -21.41 -4.22
C TRP A 67 5.49 -22.28 -3.22
N SER A 68 4.92 -22.49 -2.03
CA SER A 68 5.39 -23.45 -1.02
C SER A 68 4.22 -24.04 -0.24
N THR A 69 4.37 -25.27 0.27
CA THR A 69 3.41 -25.92 1.17
C THR A 69 3.09 -25.12 2.44
N THR A 70 3.99 -24.22 2.86
CA THR A 70 3.81 -23.36 4.03
C THR A 70 3.12 -22.03 3.72
N CYS A 71 2.92 -21.71 2.43
CA CYS A 71 2.25 -20.49 1.99
C CYS A 71 0.76 -20.76 1.76
N SER A 72 -0.08 -20.45 2.76
CA SER A 72 -1.54 -20.64 2.67
C SER A 72 -2.18 -19.90 1.48
N GLY A 73 -1.73 -18.67 1.19
CA GLY A 73 -2.23 -17.87 0.07
C GLY A 73 -1.88 -18.49 -1.29
N CYS A 74 -0.66 -19.00 -1.45
CA CYS A 74 -0.21 -19.66 -2.67
C CYS A 74 -1.02 -20.95 -2.91
N VAL A 75 -1.15 -21.78 -1.87
CA VAL A 75 -1.91 -23.05 -1.93
C VAL A 75 -3.39 -22.80 -2.28
N ALA A 76 -4.01 -21.78 -1.68
CA ALA A 76 -5.39 -21.42 -1.97
C ALA A 76 -5.60 -20.88 -3.39
N ALA A 77 -4.54 -20.40 -4.07
CA ALA A 77 -4.62 -19.89 -5.43
C ALA A 77 -4.51 -20.98 -6.52
N LEU A 78 -3.94 -22.16 -6.21
CA LEU A 78 -3.72 -23.23 -7.19
C LEU A 78 -4.99 -23.68 -7.94
N PRO A 79 -6.19 -23.80 -7.32
CA PRO A 79 -7.42 -24.10 -8.06
C PRO A 79 -7.76 -23.05 -9.13
N LYS A 80 -7.54 -21.77 -8.82
CA LYS A 80 -7.73 -20.67 -9.77
C LYS A 80 -6.76 -20.79 -10.94
N MET A 81 -5.49 -21.13 -10.67
CA MET A 81 -4.47 -21.32 -11.69
C MET A 81 -4.82 -22.47 -12.65
N GLU A 82 -5.29 -23.60 -12.12
CA GLU A 82 -5.74 -24.72 -12.95
C GLU A 82 -6.98 -24.36 -13.79
N ALA A 83 -7.94 -23.65 -13.20
CA ALA A 83 -9.14 -23.19 -13.90
C ALA A 83 -8.80 -22.26 -15.07
N LEU A 84 -7.88 -21.30 -14.87
CA LEU A 84 -7.41 -20.40 -15.93
C LEU A 84 -6.69 -21.17 -17.04
N GLN A 85 -5.78 -22.11 -16.69
CA GLN A 85 -5.12 -22.93 -17.72
C GLN A 85 -6.14 -23.75 -18.53
N LYS A 86 -7.15 -24.35 -17.88
CA LYS A 86 -8.22 -25.10 -18.54
C LYS A 86 -9.04 -24.20 -19.47
N GLU A 87 -9.35 -22.98 -19.05
CA GLU A 87 -10.13 -22.03 -19.85
C GLU A 87 -9.42 -21.62 -21.14
N PHE A 88 -8.12 -21.28 -21.07
CA PHE A 88 -7.37 -20.79 -22.22
C PHE A 88 -6.70 -21.90 -23.06
N GLY A 89 -6.77 -23.15 -22.59
CA GLY A 89 -6.30 -24.33 -23.31
C GLY A 89 -4.84 -24.22 -23.74
N ASN A 90 -4.55 -24.50 -25.02
CA ASN A 90 -3.18 -24.53 -25.52
C ASN A 90 -2.48 -23.18 -25.60
N GLN A 91 -3.19 -22.05 -25.46
CA GLN A 91 -2.61 -20.71 -25.56
C GLN A 91 -1.86 -20.31 -24.29
N VAL A 92 -2.20 -20.91 -23.14
CA VAL A 92 -1.64 -20.57 -21.83
C VAL A 92 -1.08 -21.83 -21.19
N LYS A 93 0.09 -21.70 -20.57
CA LYS A 93 0.68 -22.72 -19.72
C LYS A 93 0.93 -22.10 -18.36
N VAL A 94 0.35 -22.67 -17.31
CA VAL A 94 0.67 -22.30 -15.93
C VAL A 94 1.55 -23.39 -15.34
N LEU A 95 2.66 -22.99 -14.72
CA LEU A 95 3.61 -23.87 -14.04
C LEU A 95 3.76 -23.42 -12.59
N PRO A 96 3.11 -24.09 -11.64
CA PRO A 96 3.47 -23.99 -10.23
C PRO A 96 4.90 -24.52 -10.03
N VAL A 97 5.75 -23.76 -9.35
CA VAL A 97 7.16 -24.06 -9.11
C VAL A 97 7.46 -23.95 -7.62
N THR A 98 8.05 -24.99 -7.04
CA THR A 98 8.55 -24.97 -5.66
C THR A 98 9.98 -25.50 -5.58
N TYR A 99 10.75 -24.96 -4.62
CA TYR A 99 12.07 -25.47 -4.25
C TYR A 99 11.98 -26.74 -3.38
N GLU A 100 10.79 -27.05 -2.84
CA GLU A 100 10.57 -28.18 -1.95
C GLU A 100 10.75 -29.52 -2.68
N THR A 101 11.15 -30.56 -1.93
CA THR A 101 11.39 -31.88 -2.51
C THR A 101 10.09 -32.56 -2.93
N ARG A 102 10.19 -33.52 -3.86
CA ARG A 102 9.05 -34.35 -4.25
C ARG A 102 8.34 -34.97 -3.05
N GLU A 103 9.08 -35.48 -2.08
CA GLU A 103 8.52 -36.15 -0.90
C GLU A 103 7.67 -35.21 -0.03
N VAL A 104 8.10 -33.95 0.13
CA VAL A 104 7.35 -32.93 0.87
C VAL A 104 6.03 -32.64 0.17
N VAL A 105 6.07 -32.43 -1.14
CA VAL A 105 4.89 -32.09 -1.93
C VAL A 105 3.92 -33.28 -2.02
N ASP A 106 4.40 -34.49 -2.30
CA ASP A 106 3.56 -35.70 -2.38
C ASP A 106 2.88 -36.03 -1.04
N SER A 107 3.53 -35.73 0.09
CA SER A 107 2.93 -35.90 1.43
C SER A 107 1.85 -34.85 1.74
N PHE A 108 1.99 -33.65 1.20
CA PHE A 108 1.09 -32.52 1.42
C PHE A 108 -0.14 -32.56 0.49
N TRP A 109 0.08 -32.80 -0.80
CA TRP A 109 -0.89 -32.61 -1.87
C TRP A 109 -2.23 -33.34 -1.67
N PRO A 110 -2.29 -34.65 -1.30
CA PRO A 110 -3.56 -35.35 -1.12
C PRO A 110 -4.28 -34.99 0.19
N LYS A 111 -3.58 -34.39 1.17
CA LYS A 111 -4.16 -34.05 2.48
C LYS A 111 -4.80 -32.66 2.51
N ASN A 112 -4.36 -31.76 1.63
CA ASN A 112 -4.84 -30.39 1.62
C ASN A 112 -6.11 -30.25 0.76
N HIS A 113 -7.11 -29.56 1.31
CA HIS A 113 -8.42 -29.36 0.67
C HIS A 113 -8.34 -28.64 -0.68
N TYR A 114 -7.36 -27.75 -0.88
CA TYR A 114 -7.20 -26.99 -2.12
C TYR A 114 -6.48 -27.76 -3.23
N THR A 115 -5.61 -28.73 -2.89
CA THR A 115 -4.74 -29.39 -3.88
C THR A 115 -5.16 -30.80 -4.24
N ARG A 116 -5.85 -31.53 -3.35
CA ARG A 116 -6.13 -32.98 -3.51
C ARG A 116 -6.83 -33.38 -4.82
N ASP A 117 -7.58 -32.47 -5.42
CA ASP A 117 -8.35 -32.70 -6.65
C ASP A 117 -7.70 -32.07 -7.91
N LEU A 118 -6.53 -31.46 -7.76
CA LEU A 118 -5.83 -30.77 -8.84
C LEU A 118 -4.90 -31.71 -9.61
N THR A 119 -4.80 -31.45 -10.91
CA THR A 119 -3.99 -32.16 -11.90
C THR A 119 -3.02 -31.22 -12.64
N ILE A 120 -2.80 -30.02 -12.09
CA ILE A 120 -1.91 -29.04 -12.68
C ILE A 120 -0.45 -29.52 -12.60
N PRO A 121 0.27 -29.64 -13.73
CA PRO A 121 1.67 -30.06 -13.72
C PRO A 121 2.53 -29.10 -12.90
N THR A 122 3.20 -29.61 -11.87
CA THR A 122 3.93 -28.82 -10.87
C THR A 122 5.41 -29.17 -10.90
N VAL A 123 6.28 -28.16 -10.92
CA VAL A 123 7.73 -28.32 -10.83
C VAL A 123 8.14 -28.39 -9.36
N VAL A 124 8.91 -29.40 -8.99
CA VAL A 124 9.49 -29.57 -7.65
C VAL A 124 11.01 -29.55 -7.72
N GLU A 125 11.67 -29.37 -6.58
CA GLU A 125 13.14 -29.32 -6.47
C GLU A 125 13.76 -28.26 -7.39
N ASP A 126 13.02 -27.17 -7.66
CA ASP A 126 13.48 -26.18 -8.60
C ASP A 126 14.73 -25.45 -8.09
N LYS A 127 15.66 -25.28 -9.03
CA LYS A 127 16.87 -24.47 -8.87
C LYS A 127 17.04 -23.48 -10.01
N GLN A 128 16.42 -23.75 -11.16
CA GLN A 128 16.70 -23.03 -12.40
C GLN A 128 15.77 -21.83 -12.54
N PHE A 129 14.47 -22.01 -12.29
CA PHE A 129 13.56 -20.88 -12.25
C PHE A 129 13.88 -19.95 -11.08
N HIS A 130 14.23 -20.48 -9.90
CA HIS A 130 14.65 -19.67 -8.75
C HIS A 130 15.96 -18.90 -9.01
N ALA A 131 16.90 -19.45 -9.79
CA ALA A 131 18.09 -18.71 -10.21
C ALA A 131 17.76 -17.59 -11.21
N CYS A 132 16.87 -17.86 -12.17
CA CYS A 132 16.42 -16.88 -13.16
C CYS A 132 15.57 -15.76 -12.53
N PHE A 133 14.71 -16.10 -11.58
CA PHE A 133 13.75 -15.22 -10.93
C PHE A 133 13.92 -15.34 -9.43
N SER A 134 15.06 -14.83 -8.95
CA SER A 134 15.33 -14.77 -7.53
C SER A 134 14.18 -13.99 -6.87
N HIS A 135 13.62 -14.54 -5.78
CA HIS A 135 12.64 -13.86 -4.92
C HIS A 135 12.87 -14.23 -3.45
N THR A 136 12.49 -13.35 -2.53
CA THR A 136 12.54 -13.61 -1.07
C THR A 136 11.15 -13.82 -0.45
N VAL A 137 10.09 -13.46 -1.17
CA VAL A 137 8.70 -13.58 -0.71
C VAL A 137 7.82 -14.16 -1.82
N ILE A 138 7.11 -15.23 -1.50
CA ILE A 138 6.04 -15.82 -2.32
C ILE A 138 4.66 -15.42 -1.78
N PRO A 139 3.59 -15.44 -2.59
CA PRO A 139 3.52 -15.84 -4.02
C PRO A 139 4.29 -14.88 -4.94
N HIS A 140 4.85 -15.36 -6.04
CA HIS A 140 5.63 -14.57 -7.02
C HIS A 140 5.33 -15.09 -8.42
N GLU A 141 4.81 -14.24 -9.31
CA GLU A 141 4.33 -14.65 -10.63
C GLU A 141 5.20 -14.09 -11.73
N VAL A 142 5.65 -14.94 -12.66
CA VAL A 142 6.39 -14.49 -13.83
C VAL A 142 5.61 -14.77 -15.09
N TRP A 143 5.43 -13.73 -15.90
CA TRP A 143 4.75 -13.78 -17.19
C TRP A 143 5.78 -13.80 -18.30
N VAL A 144 5.78 -14.87 -19.09
CA VAL A 144 6.62 -15.03 -20.27
C VAL A 144 5.75 -15.18 -21.50
N TYR A 145 5.88 -14.27 -22.46
CA TYR A 145 5.12 -14.32 -23.71
C TYR A 145 6.05 -14.12 -24.91
N LYS A 146 5.91 -15.00 -25.91
CA LYS A 146 6.82 -15.05 -27.08
C LYS A 146 8.29 -15.18 -26.66
N GLY A 147 8.52 -15.93 -25.58
CA GLY A 147 9.82 -16.17 -24.95
C GLY A 147 10.42 -15.00 -24.17
N LYS A 148 9.75 -13.85 -24.09
CA LYS A 148 10.21 -12.69 -23.31
C LYS A 148 9.48 -12.59 -21.98
N VAL A 149 10.20 -12.19 -20.93
CA VAL A 149 9.62 -11.82 -19.64
C VAL A 149 8.86 -10.51 -19.84
N ILE A 150 7.54 -10.55 -19.71
CA ILE A 150 6.68 -9.37 -19.91
C ILE A 150 6.19 -8.77 -18.58
N GLY A 151 6.29 -9.53 -17.48
CA GLY A 151 5.89 -9.08 -16.16
C GLY A 151 6.40 -9.99 -15.06
N ILE A 152 6.68 -9.40 -13.91
CA ILE A 152 6.90 -10.10 -12.64
C ILE A 152 5.93 -9.45 -11.65
N THR A 153 4.89 -10.19 -11.24
CA THR A 153 3.69 -9.62 -10.61
C THR A 153 3.28 -10.38 -9.35
N GLU A 154 2.27 -9.83 -8.70
CA GLU A 154 1.50 -10.51 -7.65
C GLU A 154 0.50 -11.52 -8.25
N PRO A 155 -0.01 -12.49 -7.47
CA PRO A 155 -1.00 -13.48 -7.92
C PRO A 155 -2.35 -12.86 -8.34
N GLU A 156 -2.67 -11.66 -7.85
CA GLU A 156 -3.92 -10.98 -8.16
C GLU A 156 -4.03 -10.61 -9.65
N TYR A 157 -2.90 -10.30 -10.31
CA TYR A 157 -2.83 -9.96 -11.73
C TYR A 157 -3.05 -11.17 -12.65
N VAL A 158 -2.90 -12.40 -12.13
CA VAL A 158 -3.17 -13.62 -12.89
C VAL A 158 -4.67 -13.82 -12.94
N ASP A 159 -5.32 -13.20 -13.92
CA ASP A 159 -6.75 -13.32 -14.15
C ASP A 159 -7.10 -13.42 -15.64
N GLN A 160 -8.38 -13.68 -15.87
CA GLN A 160 -8.95 -13.90 -17.19
C GLN A 160 -8.82 -12.68 -18.12
N GLU A 161 -8.91 -11.47 -17.58
CA GLU A 161 -8.87 -10.23 -18.37
C GLU A 161 -7.43 -9.93 -18.82
N ASN A 162 -6.48 -10.00 -17.90
CA ASN A 162 -5.07 -9.80 -18.17
C ASN A 162 -4.50 -10.84 -19.13
N ILE A 163 -4.90 -12.11 -18.97
CA ILE A 163 -4.52 -13.16 -19.92
C ILE A 163 -5.03 -12.82 -21.33
N ARG A 164 -6.29 -12.40 -21.48
CA ARG A 164 -6.84 -11.99 -22.79
C ARG A 164 -6.06 -10.83 -23.39
N LYS A 165 -5.79 -9.78 -22.61
CA LYS A 165 -5.01 -8.62 -23.06
C LYS A 165 -3.65 -9.05 -23.62
N VAL A 166 -2.89 -9.84 -22.86
CA VAL A 166 -1.59 -10.36 -23.29
C VAL A 166 -1.70 -11.17 -24.58
N LEU A 167 -2.68 -12.08 -24.67
CA LEU A 167 -2.87 -12.91 -25.86
C LEU A 167 -3.24 -12.08 -27.11
N THR A 168 -3.89 -10.92 -26.93
CA THR A 168 -4.16 -9.96 -28.02
C THR A 168 -2.98 -9.02 -28.33
N GLY A 169 -1.87 -9.12 -27.58
CA GLY A 169 -0.69 -8.27 -27.75
C GLY A 169 -0.73 -6.96 -26.97
N ASP A 170 -1.80 -6.69 -26.22
CA ASP A 170 -1.89 -5.60 -25.26
C ASP A 170 -1.22 -6.04 -23.96
N ILE A 171 0.05 -5.69 -23.77
CA ILE A 171 0.81 -6.02 -22.56
C ILE A 171 0.61 -4.87 -21.57
N PRO A 172 -0.15 -5.07 -20.48
CA PRO A 172 -0.38 -4.00 -19.52
C PRO A 172 0.92 -3.57 -18.84
N ASP A 173 1.01 -2.30 -18.47
CA ASP A 173 2.15 -1.81 -17.69
C ASP A 173 1.97 -2.17 -16.21
N TRP A 174 2.18 -3.45 -15.90
CA TRP A 174 2.09 -3.94 -14.53
C TRP A 174 3.27 -3.45 -13.67
N PRO A 175 3.02 -3.19 -12.38
CA PRO A 175 4.09 -2.90 -11.43
C PRO A 175 4.99 -4.14 -11.27
N LEU A 176 6.30 -3.92 -11.26
CA LEU A 176 7.29 -4.97 -11.02
C LEU A 176 7.27 -5.34 -9.53
N LYS A 177 7.15 -6.64 -9.23
CA LYS A 177 7.32 -7.15 -7.87
C LYS A 177 8.82 -7.23 -7.55
N ASP A 178 9.29 -6.36 -6.64
CA ASP A 178 10.65 -6.38 -6.10
C ASP A 178 10.65 -6.82 -4.63
N ASP A 179 11.47 -7.84 -4.33
CA ASP A 179 11.56 -8.52 -3.03
C ASP A 179 12.95 -8.35 -2.36
N TYR A 180 13.87 -7.56 -2.93
CA TYR A 180 15.30 -7.56 -2.56
C TYR A 180 15.76 -6.42 -1.65
N TYR A 181 14.84 -5.75 -0.97
CA TYR A 181 15.20 -4.61 -0.12
C TYR A 181 15.19 -4.95 1.38
N ARG A 182 16.37 -4.90 2.01
CA ARG A 182 16.53 -4.99 3.47
C ARG A 182 16.72 -3.61 4.07
N LEU A 183 15.69 -3.08 4.72
CA LEU A 183 15.84 -1.97 5.65
C LEU A 183 16.45 -2.48 6.95
N ASP A 184 17.37 -1.71 7.53
CA ASP A 184 17.75 -1.87 8.94
C ASP A 184 16.65 -1.26 9.82
N LEU A 185 15.59 -2.02 10.01
CA LEU A 185 14.39 -1.57 10.73
C LEU A 185 14.63 -1.49 12.23
N GLN A 186 15.65 -2.21 12.72
CA GLN A 186 16.02 -2.22 14.12
C GLN A 186 16.82 -0.97 14.48
N ASN A 187 17.69 -0.48 13.60
CA ASN A 187 18.63 0.59 13.96
C ASN A 187 18.53 1.88 13.12
N ALA A 188 17.83 1.89 11.98
CA ALA A 188 17.72 3.08 11.13
C ALA A 188 16.27 3.63 11.07
N PRO A 189 16.06 4.94 11.33
CA PRO A 189 14.76 5.59 11.11
C PRO A 189 14.36 5.55 9.64
N LEU A 190 13.05 5.48 9.37
CA LEU A 190 12.47 5.49 8.03
C LEU A 190 12.83 6.80 7.32
N PHE A 191 12.89 7.88 8.10
CA PHE A 191 13.39 9.18 7.67
C PHE A 191 14.81 9.36 8.22
N LYS A 192 15.83 9.35 7.35
CA LYS A 192 17.20 9.71 7.77
C LYS A 192 17.24 11.20 8.07
N PRO A 193 17.44 11.62 9.33
CA PRO A 193 17.70 13.03 9.61
C PRO A 193 19.07 13.37 9.02
N ASP A 194 19.15 14.41 8.20
CA ASP A 194 20.43 14.86 7.64
C ASP A 194 21.34 15.33 8.79
N PRO A 195 22.53 14.70 9.01
CA PRO A 195 23.44 15.10 10.08
C PRO A 195 24.00 16.53 9.89
N ASN A 196 23.82 17.14 8.72
CA ASN A 196 24.16 18.55 8.47
C ASN A 196 23.00 19.51 8.81
N GLN A 197 21.83 18.98 9.18
CA GLN A 197 20.61 19.76 9.45
C GLN A 197 20.07 19.58 10.88
N ILE A 198 20.69 18.69 11.67
CA ILE A 198 20.39 18.51 13.09
C ILE A 198 21.71 18.50 13.85
N ASP A 199 21.80 19.30 14.91
CA ASP A 199 22.89 19.18 15.87
C ASP A 199 22.88 17.76 16.45
N VAL A 200 23.86 16.94 16.11
CA VAL A 200 24.03 15.56 16.60
C VAL A 200 24.23 15.47 18.13
N ARG A 201 24.31 16.61 18.84
CA ARG A 201 24.24 16.70 20.31
C ARG A 201 22.82 16.95 20.83
N SER A 202 21.90 17.39 19.96
CA SER A 202 20.47 17.56 20.22
C SER A 202 19.73 16.32 19.74
N THR A 203 19.48 15.38 20.65
CA THR A 203 18.57 14.27 20.38
C THR A 203 17.17 14.86 20.19
N SER A 204 16.63 14.85 18.98
CA SER A 204 15.19 15.03 18.78
C SER A 204 14.46 13.89 19.49
N LEU A 205 14.12 14.09 20.76
CA LEU A 205 13.49 13.10 21.64
C LEU A 205 12.11 12.67 21.15
N GLU A 206 11.50 13.48 20.28
CA GLU A 206 10.15 13.28 19.77
C GLU A 206 10.04 13.72 18.31
N TYR A 207 9.44 12.89 17.47
CA TYR A 207 8.98 13.25 16.14
C TYR A 207 7.90 12.29 15.67
N SER A 208 7.10 12.72 14.69
CA SER A 208 6.25 11.83 13.92
C SER A 208 6.13 12.32 12.49
N ALA A 209 6.09 11.37 11.56
CA ALA A 209 6.08 11.65 10.14
C ALA A 209 5.24 10.61 9.40
N ILE A 210 4.64 11.05 8.31
CA ILE A 210 3.98 10.18 7.33
C ILE A 210 4.62 10.40 5.97
N CYS A 211 4.64 9.35 5.16
CA CYS A 211 4.82 9.48 3.72
C CYS A 211 3.88 8.52 2.98
N ASP A 212 3.75 8.69 1.66
CA ASP A 212 2.96 7.76 0.85
C ASP A 212 3.65 6.40 0.73
N TYR A 213 2.94 5.45 0.12
CA TYR A 213 3.46 4.15 -0.26
C TYR A 213 4.86 4.23 -0.91
N LEU A 214 5.80 3.48 -0.37
CA LEU A 214 7.14 3.32 -0.88
C LEU A 214 7.18 2.09 -1.81
N GLU A 215 7.28 2.32 -3.12
CA GLU A 215 7.32 1.25 -4.14
C GLU A 215 8.42 0.21 -3.87
N ASP A 216 9.54 0.65 -3.28
CA ASP A 216 10.75 -0.17 -3.10
C ASP A 216 10.93 -0.65 -1.64
N GLN A 217 9.96 -0.46 -0.74
CA GLN A 217 10.13 -0.74 0.70
C GLN A 217 8.91 -1.41 1.36
N GLY A 218 9.11 -2.52 2.07
CA GLY A 218 8.16 -2.94 3.12
C GLY A 218 7.41 -4.26 2.93
N ARG A 219 7.98 -5.28 2.27
CA ARG A 219 7.35 -6.62 2.29
C ARG A 219 7.80 -7.44 3.49
N SER A 220 6.83 -7.88 4.28
CA SER A 220 6.99 -9.01 5.21
C SER A 220 6.69 -10.32 4.46
N ALA A 221 7.29 -11.42 4.90
CA ALA A 221 6.90 -12.76 4.47
C ALA A 221 5.40 -12.99 4.71
N GLY A 222 4.68 -13.56 3.74
CA GLY A 222 3.28 -13.98 3.88
C GLY A 222 2.20 -13.13 3.20
N GLY A 223 2.54 -12.22 2.29
CA GLY A 223 1.54 -11.50 1.48
C GLY A 223 0.83 -10.33 2.20
N THR A 224 1.27 -9.94 3.39
CA THR A 224 0.84 -8.69 4.03
C THR A 224 1.51 -7.48 3.36
N TYR A 225 0.69 -6.58 2.85
CA TYR A 225 1.08 -5.28 2.27
C TYR A 225 1.53 -4.33 3.36
N GLY A 226 2.72 -4.57 3.91
CA GLY A 226 3.38 -3.65 4.83
C GLY A 226 4.16 -4.31 5.95
N MET A 227 4.95 -3.49 6.63
CA MET A 227 5.80 -3.89 7.73
C MET A 227 5.63 -2.96 8.93
N MET A 228 5.67 -3.49 10.15
CA MET A 228 5.56 -2.66 11.33
C MET A 228 6.48 -3.14 12.44
N GLY A 229 6.74 -2.24 13.39
CA GLY A 229 7.54 -2.59 14.55
C GLY A 229 7.47 -1.55 15.64
N LEU A 230 7.97 -1.97 16.80
CA LEU A 230 8.21 -1.14 17.97
C LEU A 230 9.62 -1.44 18.45
N ALA A 231 10.45 -0.40 18.60
CA ALA A 231 11.81 -0.49 19.08
C ALA A 231 11.98 0.40 20.30
N ARG A 232 12.61 -0.12 21.37
CA ARG A 232 12.99 0.67 22.55
C ARG A 232 14.50 0.81 22.60
N ASP A 233 14.98 2.04 22.70
CA ASP A 233 16.40 2.34 22.91
C ASP A 233 16.60 2.74 24.37
N SER A 234 17.21 1.83 25.14
CA SER A 234 17.46 2.02 26.57
C SER A 234 18.55 3.04 26.89
N VAL A 235 19.42 3.34 25.90
CA VAL A 235 20.53 4.30 26.00
C VAL A 235 20.01 5.71 25.71
N LYS A 236 19.28 5.88 24.61
CA LYS A 236 18.68 7.18 24.22
C LYS A 236 17.38 7.48 24.97
N LYS A 237 16.83 6.51 25.72
CA LYS A 237 15.53 6.60 26.40
C LYS A 237 14.42 7.01 25.44
N THR A 238 14.30 6.28 24.33
CA THR A 238 13.26 6.52 23.32
C THR A 238 12.51 5.25 22.97
N VAL A 239 11.27 5.40 22.55
CA VAL A 239 10.48 4.35 21.91
C VAL A 239 10.07 4.80 20.52
N ARG A 240 10.36 3.98 19.53
CA ARG A 240 10.05 4.19 18.12
C ARG A 240 8.99 3.20 17.68
N ILE A 241 8.03 3.67 16.90
CA ILE A 241 7.04 2.87 16.20
C ILE A 241 7.07 3.20 14.71
N PHE A 242 6.76 2.21 13.89
CA PHE A 242 6.64 2.43 12.45
C PHE A 242 5.62 1.49 11.81
N ASN A 243 5.00 1.96 10.73
CA ASN A 243 4.19 1.23 9.78
C ASN A 243 4.70 1.60 8.38
N ILE A 244 5.00 0.64 7.54
CA ILE A 244 5.48 0.87 6.17
C ILE A 244 4.42 0.27 5.25
N ASN A 245 3.93 1.05 4.30
CA ASN A 245 2.98 0.64 3.26
C ASN A 245 1.66 0.05 3.77
N TYR A 246 1.19 0.46 4.95
CA TYR A 246 -0.08 -0.02 5.49
C TYR A 246 -1.27 0.86 5.07
N PRO A 247 -2.43 0.26 4.78
CA PRO A 247 -3.68 1.01 4.66
C PRO A 247 -3.95 1.85 5.91
N ILE A 248 -4.46 3.07 5.75
CA ILE A 248 -4.73 3.98 6.87
C ILE A 248 -5.64 3.33 7.92
N PHE A 249 -6.74 2.70 7.48
CA PHE A 249 -7.64 1.98 8.38
C PHE A 249 -6.92 0.89 9.16
N THR A 250 -6.02 0.12 8.53
CA THR A 250 -5.27 -0.95 9.20
C THR A 250 -4.38 -0.40 10.30
N ILE A 251 -3.70 0.73 10.06
CA ILE A 251 -2.87 1.40 11.08
C ILE A 251 -3.73 1.79 12.29
N TYR A 252 -4.86 2.48 12.05
CA TYR A 252 -5.79 2.85 13.11
C TYR A 252 -6.33 1.64 13.86
N ASN A 253 -6.80 0.62 13.15
CA ASN A 253 -7.34 -0.60 13.76
C ASN A 253 -6.34 -1.23 14.73
N MET A 254 -5.07 -1.33 14.32
CA MET A 254 -4.01 -1.91 15.16
C MET A 254 -3.76 -1.10 16.43
N TYR A 255 -3.63 0.23 16.32
CA TYR A 255 -3.41 1.08 17.50
C TYR A 255 -4.66 1.19 18.37
N LEU A 256 -5.85 1.27 17.80
CA LEU A 256 -7.10 1.28 18.55
C LEU A 256 -7.28 -0.02 19.34
N MET A 257 -6.97 -1.17 18.73
CA MET A 257 -7.03 -2.45 19.44
C MET A 257 -6.07 -2.49 20.63
N GLN A 258 -4.87 -1.90 20.52
CA GLN A 258 -3.93 -1.78 21.64
C GLN A 258 -4.39 -0.76 22.69
N ALA A 259 -4.85 0.41 22.25
CA ALA A 259 -5.33 1.49 23.12
C ALA A 259 -6.59 1.11 23.91
N SER A 260 -7.42 0.23 23.35
CA SER A 260 -8.65 -0.27 23.96
C SER A 260 -8.46 -1.54 24.80
N ARG A 261 -7.26 -2.09 24.93
CA ARG A 261 -7.02 -3.26 25.80
C ARG A 261 -7.44 -2.94 27.24
N GLY A 262 -8.27 -3.80 27.83
CA GLY A 262 -8.78 -3.63 29.20
C GLY A 262 -9.93 -2.62 29.35
N THR A 263 -10.42 -2.03 28.26
CA THR A 263 -11.62 -1.17 28.28
C THR A 263 -12.90 -2.00 28.22
N LYS A 264 -13.98 -1.51 28.84
CA LYS A 264 -15.32 -2.12 28.77
C LYS A 264 -16.10 -1.63 27.55
N LEU A 265 -15.51 -1.81 26.37
CA LEU A 265 -16.26 -1.57 25.14
C LEU A 265 -17.28 -2.69 24.97
N VAL A 266 -18.48 -2.34 24.55
CA VAL A 266 -19.53 -3.22 24.04
C VAL A 266 -19.09 -3.70 22.64
N LYS A 267 -17.95 -4.40 22.58
CA LYS A 267 -17.40 -5.06 21.39
C LYS A 267 -17.91 -6.49 21.35
N PRO A 268 -18.78 -6.86 20.41
CA PRO A 268 -19.49 -8.12 20.56
C PRO A 268 -18.73 -9.35 20.02
N ASP A 269 -17.57 -9.19 19.37
CA ASP A 269 -16.74 -10.32 18.93
C ASP A 269 -15.28 -10.32 19.44
N GLY A 270 -14.73 -9.18 19.89
CA GLY A 270 -13.38 -9.07 20.48
C GLY A 270 -12.21 -9.42 19.57
N VAL A 271 -12.45 -9.85 18.33
CA VAL A 271 -11.42 -10.37 17.40
C VAL A 271 -11.07 -9.37 16.30
N SER A 272 -12.03 -8.57 15.82
CA SER A 272 -11.78 -7.56 14.77
C SER A 272 -12.93 -6.56 14.64
N ILE A 273 -12.64 -5.33 14.22
CA ILE A 273 -13.69 -4.33 13.95
C ILE A 273 -14.46 -4.73 12.69
N ALA A 274 -15.76 -4.97 12.82
CA ALA A 274 -16.63 -5.33 11.71
C ALA A 274 -17.01 -4.09 10.87
N PRO A 275 -17.18 -4.22 9.54
CA PRO A 275 -17.58 -3.12 8.67
C PRO A 275 -18.81 -2.34 9.11
N ASN A 276 -19.82 -3.01 9.69
CA ASN A 276 -21.03 -2.34 10.19
C ASN A 276 -20.85 -1.67 11.56
N GLU A 277 -19.68 -1.78 12.20
CA GLU A 277 -19.30 -1.02 13.40
C GLU A 277 -18.61 0.30 13.04
N ILE A 278 -18.31 0.55 11.76
CA ILE A 278 -17.62 1.74 11.30
C ILE A 278 -18.62 2.77 10.79
N VAL A 279 -18.47 4.01 11.25
CA VAL A 279 -19.19 5.16 10.70
C VAL A 279 -18.19 6.05 9.97
N TRP A 280 -18.40 6.19 8.67
CA TRP A 280 -17.59 7.03 7.80
C TRP A 280 -18.21 8.43 7.68
N ASP A 281 -17.61 9.39 8.37
CA ASP A 281 -17.90 10.83 8.31
C ASP A 281 -16.73 11.53 7.58
N VAL A 282 -16.47 11.06 6.37
CA VAL A 282 -15.35 11.44 5.51
C VAL A 282 -15.86 11.66 4.09
N ASN A 283 -15.13 12.41 3.28
CA ASN A 283 -15.56 12.72 1.91
C ASN A 283 -15.55 11.49 1.00
N ASP A 284 -14.53 10.63 1.16
CA ASP A 284 -14.38 9.40 0.39
C ASP A 284 -13.90 8.25 1.31
N PRO A 285 -14.83 7.38 1.77
CA PRO A 285 -14.49 6.21 2.58
C PRO A 285 -13.51 5.25 1.89
N THR A 286 -13.52 5.22 0.55
CA THR A 286 -12.69 4.31 -0.25
C THR A 286 -11.20 4.64 -0.18
N ARG A 287 -10.86 5.83 0.32
CA ARG A 287 -9.48 6.26 0.63
C ARG A 287 -8.87 5.47 1.80
N TYR A 288 -9.70 5.05 2.75
CA TYR A 288 -9.27 4.45 4.01
C TYR A 288 -9.42 2.94 4.01
N MET A 289 -10.47 2.46 3.33
CA MET A 289 -10.80 1.04 3.21
C MET A 289 -11.42 0.78 1.83
N PRO A 290 -10.96 -0.19 1.04
CA PRO A 290 -11.51 -0.41 -0.30
C PRO A 290 -12.97 -0.90 -0.24
N GLU A 291 -13.76 -0.62 -1.29
CA GLU A 291 -15.21 -0.90 -1.34
C GLU A 291 -15.61 -2.37 -1.12
N ASN A 292 -14.65 -3.31 -1.20
CA ASN A 292 -14.83 -4.74 -0.92
C ASN A 292 -13.71 -5.29 0.00
N ALA A 293 -13.37 -4.60 1.09
CA ALA A 293 -12.26 -4.96 2.00
C ALA A 293 -12.38 -6.33 2.73
N ASN A 294 -13.11 -7.29 2.18
CA ASN A 294 -13.14 -8.66 2.67
C ASN A 294 -11.96 -9.49 2.16
N PHE A 295 -10.78 -8.86 2.06
CA PHE A 295 -9.51 -9.50 1.70
C PHE A 295 -9.59 -10.39 0.44
N THR A 296 -10.54 -10.13 -0.45
CA THR A 296 -10.65 -10.84 -1.72
C THR A 296 -9.72 -10.15 -2.72
N PRO A 297 -8.91 -10.89 -3.50
CA PRO A 297 -7.82 -10.29 -4.29
C PRO A 297 -8.28 -9.40 -5.46
N GLN A 298 -9.58 -9.36 -5.77
CA GLN A 298 -10.15 -8.53 -6.84
C GLN A 298 -11.14 -7.52 -6.24
N LEU A 299 -10.78 -6.23 -6.30
CA LEU A 299 -11.74 -5.16 -6.05
C LEU A 299 -12.59 -4.98 -7.31
N LYS A 300 -13.85 -4.52 -7.15
CA LYS A 300 -14.72 -4.16 -8.30
C LYS A 300 -14.08 -3.12 -9.23
N THR A 301 -13.08 -2.38 -8.74
CA THR A 301 -12.39 -1.28 -9.44
C THR A 301 -10.87 -1.54 -9.65
N GLY A 302 -10.38 -2.78 -9.50
CA GLY A 302 -8.98 -3.14 -9.75
C GLY A 302 -8.36 -4.08 -8.71
N TYR A 303 -7.02 -4.06 -8.59
CA TYR A 303 -6.29 -4.95 -7.69
C TYR A 303 -6.03 -4.32 -6.31
N TYR A 304 -5.97 -5.15 -5.26
CA TYR A 304 -5.77 -4.67 -3.89
C TYR A 304 -4.37 -4.06 -3.71
N GLY A 305 -3.33 -4.63 -4.31
CA GLY A 305 -2.00 -4.03 -4.34
C GLY A 305 -1.96 -2.66 -5.00
N ASP A 306 -2.71 -2.45 -6.09
CA ASP A 306 -2.83 -1.13 -6.73
C ASP A 306 -3.63 -0.13 -5.93
N TRP A 307 -4.62 -0.62 -5.16
CA TRP A 307 -5.28 0.22 -4.17
C TRP A 307 -4.32 0.61 -3.05
N CYS A 308 -3.52 -0.32 -2.50
CA CYS A 308 -2.49 -0.03 -1.50
C CYS A 308 -1.45 0.96 -2.03
N ARG A 309 -0.94 0.78 -3.24
CA ARG A 309 -0.02 1.75 -3.88
C ARG A 309 -0.59 3.17 -3.95
N ARG A 310 -1.91 3.30 -4.09
CA ARG A 310 -2.61 4.60 -4.17
C ARG A 310 -2.99 5.16 -2.80
N ASN A 311 -3.21 4.31 -1.80
CA ASN A 311 -3.92 4.69 -0.58
C ASN A 311 -3.18 4.33 0.72
N ALA A 312 -2.26 3.38 0.71
CA ALA A 312 -1.49 3.06 1.89
C ALA A 312 -0.41 4.13 2.14
N ILE A 313 0.00 4.23 3.40
CA ILE A 313 0.99 5.19 3.88
C ILE A 313 2.10 4.46 4.64
N CYS A 314 3.24 5.12 4.75
CA CYS A 314 4.17 4.85 5.84
C CYS A 314 3.97 5.88 6.95
N PHE A 315 4.09 5.43 8.18
CA PHE A 315 4.05 6.23 9.39
C PHE A 315 5.24 5.84 10.26
N GLU A 316 5.88 6.83 10.87
CA GLU A 316 6.90 6.62 11.87
C GLU A 316 6.74 7.65 12.97
N ALA A 317 6.92 7.23 14.21
CA ALA A 317 7.01 8.14 15.33
C ALA A 317 8.05 7.66 16.35
N GLN A 318 8.70 8.62 16.99
CA GLN A 318 9.58 8.41 18.13
C GLN A 318 9.10 9.27 19.28
N TYR A 319 9.09 8.70 20.48
CA TYR A 319 8.72 9.37 21.71
C TYR A 319 9.81 9.16 22.77
N PRO A 320 9.91 10.03 23.78
CA PRO A 320 10.68 9.75 24.99
C PRO A 320 10.12 8.49 25.67
N ASP A 321 10.96 7.53 26.02
CA ASP A 321 10.56 6.35 26.78
C ASP A 321 10.54 6.69 28.28
N LYS A 322 9.33 6.96 28.79
CA LYS A 322 9.07 7.21 30.21
C LYS A 322 8.61 5.94 30.94
N GLY A 323 8.77 4.77 30.33
CA GLY A 323 8.23 3.50 30.82
C GLY A 323 6.75 3.29 30.45
N GLN A 324 6.23 4.03 29.47
CA GLN A 324 4.85 3.85 29.01
C GLN A 324 4.57 2.44 28.48
N ASP A 325 3.35 1.94 28.67
CA ASP A 325 2.90 0.66 28.13
C ASP A 325 2.48 0.76 26.64
N GLN A 326 2.14 -0.38 26.03
CA GLN A 326 1.70 -0.40 24.62
C GLN A 326 0.44 0.43 24.38
N ALA A 327 -0.50 0.48 25.34
CA ALA A 327 -1.75 1.22 25.18
C ALA A 327 -1.50 2.74 25.17
N ALA A 328 -0.58 3.22 25.99
CA ALA A 328 -0.14 4.62 26.00
C ALA A 328 0.61 4.99 24.73
N ILE A 329 1.50 4.13 24.23
CA ILE A 329 2.18 4.34 22.94
C ILE A 329 1.15 4.39 21.80
N ALA A 330 0.18 3.48 21.80
CA ALA A 330 -0.86 3.44 20.78
C ALA A 330 -1.76 4.68 20.80
N ARG A 331 -2.10 5.23 21.98
CA ARG A 331 -2.83 6.50 22.09
C ARG A 331 -2.03 7.68 21.53
N ALA A 332 -0.72 7.74 21.79
CA ALA A 332 0.14 8.76 21.20
C ALA A 332 0.19 8.64 19.67
N ALA A 333 0.32 7.40 19.15
CA ALA A 333 0.29 7.11 17.73
C ALA A 333 -1.03 7.56 17.07
N ILE A 334 -2.18 7.27 17.69
CA ILE A 334 -3.49 7.72 17.20
C ILE A 334 -3.56 9.24 17.17
N ALA A 335 -3.09 9.95 18.21
CA ALA A 335 -3.10 11.41 18.23
C ALA A 335 -2.22 12.01 17.13
N ASP A 336 -1.06 11.42 16.86
CA ASP A 336 -0.19 11.84 15.76
C ASP A 336 -0.82 11.54 14.39
N LEU A 337 -1.44 10.37 14.21
CA LEU A 337 -2.15 10.03 12.99
C LEU A 337 -3.35 10.96 12.75
N ASP A 338 -4.14 11.26 13.78
CA ASP A 338 -5.26 12.21 13.71
C ASP A 338 -4.75 13.58 13.23
N ARG A 339 -3.66 14.08 13.85
CA ARG A 339 -3.03 15.35 13.48
C ARG A 339 -2.46 15.33 12.06
N LEU A 340 -1.69 14.32 11.70
CA LEU A 340 -0.98 14.22 10.41
C LEU A 340 -1.95 13.95 9.26
N LEU A 341 -3.01 13.17 9.48
CA LEU A 341 -3.97 12.79 8.44
C LEU A 341 -5.17 13.74 8.38
N GLY A 342 -5.36 14.61 9.37
CA GLY A 342 -6.55 15.47 9.45
C GLY A 342 -7.78 14.64 9.74
N LEU A 343 -7.64 13.70 10.65
CA LEU A 343 -8.70 12.81 11.08
C LEU A 343 -8.99 13.00 12.56
N LYS A 344 -10.17 12.54 12.96
CA LYS A 344 -10.54 12.37 14.35
C LYS A 344 -11.18 11.01 14.52
N VAL A 345 -10.35 10.00 14.78
CA VAL A 345 -10.79 8.61 14.89
C VAL A 345 -11.08 8.24 16.35
N ARG A 346 -12.30 7.81 16.64
CA ARG A 346 -12.75 7.61 18.03
C ARG A 346 -13.87 6.58 18.17
N TRP A 347 -13.94 5.98 19.35
CA TRP A 347 -15.10 5.17 19.74
C TRP A 347 -16.24 6.09 20.23
N GLU A 348 -17.45 5.84 19.75
CA GLU A 348 -18.67 6.45 20.27
C GLU A 348 -19.71 5.38 20.60
N ASN A 349 -20.34 5.50 21.77
CA ASN A 349 -21.41 4.59 22.17
C ASN A 349 -22.76 5.14 21.66
N LEU A 350 -23.29 4.54 20.59
CA LEU A 350 -24.50 5.00 19.93
C LEU A 350 -25.67 4.06 20.24
N THR A 351 -26.88 4.63 20.33
CA THR A 351 -28.11 3.83 20.41
C THR A 351 -28.68 3.63 19.01
N GLU A 352 -28.76 2.39 18.57
CA GLU A 352 -29.26 2.04 17.23
C GLU A 352 -30.11 0.77 17.24
N LYS A 353 -30.86 0.59 16.16
CA LYS A 353 -31.61 -0.64 15.93
C LYS A 353 -30.62 -1.75 15.67
N VAL A 354 -30.77 -2.88 16.36
CA VAL A 354 -29.90 -4.05 16.23
C VAL A 354 -30.73 -5.31 16.02
N TRP A 355 -30.06 -6.39 15.65
CA TRP A 355 -30.60 -7.74 15.70
C TRP A 355 -29.95 -8.52 16.82
N VAL A 356 -30.73 -9.39 17.43
CA VAL A 356 -30.26 -10.31 18.46
C VAL A 356 -30.61 -11.71 18.01
N LEU A 357 -29.58 -12.50 17.74
CA LEU A 357 -29.73 -13.94 17.50
C LEU A 357 -30.08 -14.59 18.83
N VAL A 358 -31.25 -15.23 18.88
CA VAL A 358 -31.79 -15.86 20.08
C VAL A 358 -32.32 -17.24 19.76
N LYS A 359 -32.49 -18.06 20.80
CA LYS A 359 -33.24 -19.31 20.67
C LYS A 359 -34.71 -19.01 20.34
N GLY A 360 -35.21 -19.66 19.30
CA GLY A 360 -36.58 -19.54 18.78
C GLY A 360 -37.43 -20.78 19.04
N LYS A 361 -38.67 -20.77 18.55
CA LYS A 361 -39.54 -21.96 18.51
C LYS A 361 -39.40 -22.63 17.14
N PRO A 362 -39.11 -23.94 17.06
CA PRO A 362 -39.04 -24.62 15.77
C PRO A 362 -40.42 -24.63 15.09
N VAL A 363 -40.46 -24.35 13.79
CA VAL A 363 -41.74 -24.18 13.06
C VAL A 363 -42.25 -25.47 12.41
N ALA A 364 -41.44 -26.53 12.27
CA ALA A 364 -41.90 -27.89 11.90
C ALA A 364 -40.81 -28.94 12.20
N ALA A 365 -41.21 -30.20 12.38
CA ALA A 365 -40.37 -31.31 12.85
C ALA A 365 -38.99 -31.40 12.14
N PRO A 366 -37.91 -31.71 12.89
CA PRO A 366 -36.56 -31.72 12.34
C PRO A 366 -36.46 -32.81 11.28
N ARG A 367 -36.15 -32.44 10.03
CA ARG A 367 -35.47 -33.39 9.14
C ARG A 367 -34.07 -33.59 9.71
N LYS A 368 -33.68 -34.88 9.76
CA LYS A 368 -32.42 -35.48 10.26
C LYS A 368 -31.25 -34.51 10.44
N GLU A 369 -30.59 -34.67 11.60
CA GLU A 369 -29.22 -34.29 11.96
C GLU A 369 -28.59 -33.18 11.11
N ALA A 370 -28.33 -32.04 11.76
CA ALA A 370 -27.51 -30.94 11.27
C ALA A 370 -26.50 -31.41 10.21
N SER A 371 -26.61 -30.88 9.00
CA SER A 371 -25.62 -31.12 7.94
C SER A 371 -24.22 -30.93 8.52
N VAL A 372 -23.39 -31.98 8.44
CA VAL A 372 -21.99 -31.96 8.90
C VAL A 372 -21.18 -30.89 8.13
N ASP A 373 -21.68 -30.48 6.96
CA ASP A 373 -21.02 -29.55 6.03
C ASP A 373 -21.49 -28.09 6.14
N GLY A 374 -22.47 -27.78 7.00
CA GLY A 374 -22.96 -26.41 7.20
C GLY A 374 -22.02 -25.51 8.03
N PRO A 375 -22.16 -24.17 8.02
CA PRO A 375 -21.37 -23.31 8.91
C PRO A 375 -21.78 -23.49 10.39
N PRO A 376 -20.87 -23.26 11.36
CA PRO A 376 -21.22 -23.24 12.77
C PRO A 376 -22.13 -22.02 13.09
N ILE A 377 -22.96 -22.10 14.12
CA ILE A 377 -23.88 -21.00 14.50
C ILE A 377 -23.12 -19.72 14.86
N SER A 378 -21.93 -19.84 15.44
CA SER A 378 -21.02 -18.71 15.69
C SER A 378 -20.66 -17.93 14.43
N ALA A 379 -20.74 -18.55 13.24
CA ALA A 379 -20.52 -17.87 11.98
C ALA A 379 -21.69 -16.95 11.57
N VAL A 380 -22.89 -17.13 12.13
CA VAL A 380 -24.08 -16.35 11.74
C VAL A 380 -23.89 -14.86 12.04
N SER A 381 -23.60 -14.52 13.30
CA SER A 381 -23.37 -13.12 13.70
C SER A 381 -22.13 -12.55 12.99
N TYR A 382 -21.06 -13.34 12.88
CA TYR A 382 -19.85 -12.98 12.15
C TYR A 382 -20.14 -12.56 10.71
N TYR A 383 -20.78 -13.40 9.88
CA TYR A 383 -21.04 -13.08 8.48
C TYR A 383 -22.05 -11.95 8.31
N LEU A 384 -23.09 -11.89 9.16
CA LEU A 384 -24.09 -10.82 9.08
C LEU A 384 -23.49 -9.46 9.43
N ASN A 385 -22.54 -9.38 10.37
CA ASN A 385 -21.88 -8.13 10.75
C ASN A 385 -20.85 -7.66 9.72
N ARG A 386 -20.36 -8.55 8.85
CA ARG A 386 -19.45 -8.17 7.75
C ARG A 386 -20.12 -7.44 6.60
N ASN A 387 -21.46 -7.43 6.57
CA ASN A 387 -22.19 -6.60 5.64
C ASN A 387 -22.38 -5.19 6.23
N PRO A 388 -21.76 -4.14 5.66
CA PRO A 388 -21.85 -2.78 6.21
C PRO A 388 -23.27 -2.19 6.17
N LYS A 389 -24.21 -2.80 5.41
CA LYS A 389 -25.61 -2.37 5.34
C LYS A 389 -26.48 -2.98 6.44
N ASN A 390 -26.00 -4.03 7.11
CA ASN A 390 -26.77 -4.70 8.15
C ASN A 390 -26.65 -3.94 9.48
N PRO A 391 -27.77 -3.74 10.21
CA PRO A 391 -27.67 -3.37 11.62
C PRO A 391 -26.90 -4.42 12.41
N TYR A 392 -26.24 -4.01 13.48
CA TYR A 392 -25.40 -4.91 14.27
C TYR A 392 -26.17 -6.13 14.78
N VAL A 393 -25.54 -7.31 14.75
CA VAL A 393 -26.10 -8.58 15.21
C VAL A 393 -25.37 -9.08 16.46
N PHE A 394 -26.06 -9.11 17.58
CA PHE A 394 -25.62 -9.77 18.81
C PHE A 394 -25.93 -11.27 18.76
N ASP A 395 -25.03 -12.10 19.29
CA ASP A 395 -25.32 -13.52 19.55
C ASP A 395 -25.67 -13.73 21.03
N GLU A 396 -26.95 -13.98 21.28
CA GLU A 396 -27.51 -14.37 22.58
C GLU A 396 -28.31 -15.67 22.44
N SER A 397 -27.92 -16.51 21.49
CA SER A 397 -28.59 -17.78 21.20
C SER A 397 -28.46 -18.76 22.36
N GLY A 398 -27.35 -18.68 23.10
CA GLY A 398 -26.96 -19.65 24.12
C GLY A 398 -26.72 -21.05 23.54
N ALA A 399 -26.52 -21.16 22.22
CA ALA A 399 -26.20 -22.42 21.55
C ALA A 399 -24.72 -22.76 21.71
N ASP A 400 -24.39 -24.04 21.50
CA ASP A 400 -23.00 -24.46 21.28
C ASP A 400 -22.46 -23.71 20.04
N PRO A 401 -21.37 -22.92 20.16
CA PRO A 401 -20.80 -22.16 19.05
C PRO A 401 -20.47 -23.01 17.82
N ASP A 402 -20.18 -24.30 18.00
CA ASP A 402 -19.82 -25.24 16.94
C ASP A 402 -21.02 -25.96 16.31
N LEU A 403 -22.24 -25.71 16.79
CA LEU A 403 -23.47 -26.27 16.23
C LEU A 403 -23.59 -25.93 14.74
N ARG A 404 -23.50 -26.96 13.90
CA ARG A 404 -23.58 -26.82 12.44
C ARG A 404 -25.01 -26.58 11.99
N LEU A 405 -25.19 -25.61 11.11
CA LEU A 405 -26.49 -25.18 10.61
C LEU A 405 -26.62 -25.51 9.12
N ASP A 406 -27.75 -26.09 8.71
CA ASP A 406 -28.08 -26.27 7.28
C ASP A 406 -28.55 -24.95 6.66
N ILE A 407 -27.62 -24.00 6.56
CA ILE A 407 -27.82 -22.67 5.99
C ILE A 407 -26.62 -22.30 5.10
N LYS A 408 -26.88 -21.50 4.07
CA LYS A 408 -25.82 -20.86 3.29
C LYS A 408 -25.60 -19.45 3.82
N LEU A 409 -24.36 -19.16 4.24
CA LEU A 409 -23.95 -17.85 4.71
C LEU A 409 -22.87 -17.29 3.78
N SER A 410 -22.96 -15.98 3.55
CA SER A 410 -21.98 -15.16 2.86
C SER A 410 -22.13 -13.74 3.39
N GLU A 411 -21.16 -12.88 3.11
CA GLU A 411 -21.22 -11.47 3.50
C GLU A 411 -22.32 -10.70 2.73
N GLU A 412 -22.78 -11.24 1.60
CA GLU A 412 -23.90 -10.70 0.81
C GLU A 412 -25.25 -11.30 1.21
N SER A 413 -25.30 -12.18 2.21
CA SER A 413 -26.53 -12.84 2.62
C SER A 413 -27.58 -11.83 3.09
N ASP A 414 -28.76 -11.88 2.46
CA ASP A 414 -29.90 -11.08 2.86
C ASP A 414 -30.40 -11.50 4.26
N LEU A 415 -30.51 -10.51 5.14
CA LEU A 415 -30.85 -10.73 6.54
C LEU A 415 -32.23 -11.40 6.73
N GLN A 416 -33.21 -11.07 5.90
CA GLN A 416 -34.54 -11.69 5.98
C GLN A 416 -34.53 -13.13 5.49
N VAL A 417 -33.72 -13.44 4.48
CA VAL A 417 -33.51 -14.82 4.00
C VAL A 417 -32.84 -15.66 5.09
N VAL A 418 -31.76 -15.15 5.70
CA VAL A 418 -31.06 -15.83 6.80
C VAL A 418 -32.00 -16.04 7.99
N ARG A 419 -32.76 -15.01 8.37
CA ARG A 419 -33.75 -15.10 9.45
C ARG A 419 -34.76 -16.23 9.23
N LYS A 420 -35.34 -16.33 8.03
CA LYS A 420 -36.30 -17.41 7.70
C LYS A 420 -35.69 -18.80 7.84
N SER A 421 -34.42 -18.96 7.45
CA SER A 421 -33.69 -20.22 7.60
C SER A 421 -33.43 -20.55 9.08
N LEU A 422 -33.00 -19.57 9.87
CA LEU A 422 -32.81 -19.72 11.32
C LEU A 422 -34.10 -20.14 12.04
N GLN A 423 -35.24 -19.56 11.67
CA GLN A 423 -36.56 -19.90 12.24
C GLN A 423 -36.94 -21.37 12.03
N ARG A 424 -36.56 -21.95 10.90
CA ARG A 424 -36.76 -23.39 10.65
C ARG A 424 -35.88 -24.27 11.55
N LEU A 425 -34.73 -23.74 11.97
CA LEU A 425 -33.76 -24.41 12.82
C LEU A 425 -33.96 -24.14 14.32
N GLY A 426 -35.03 -23.43 14.69
CA GLY A 426 -35.31 -23.12 16.10
C GLY A 426 -34.51 -21.94 16.65
N PHE A 427 -34.06 -21.03 15.79
CA PHE A 427 -33.43 -19.76 16.15
C PHE A 427 -34.21 -18.58 15.54
N ASP A 428 -34.04 -17.36 16.05
CA ASP A 428 -34.62 -16.17 15.42
C ASP A 428 -33.67 -14.98 15.54
N LEU A 429 -33.82 -14.00 14.65
CA LEU A 429 -33.24 -12.67 14.79
C LEU A 429 -34.34 -11.73 15.29
N LYS A 430 -34.20 -11.20 16.51
CA LYS A 430 -35.13 -10.23 17.08
C LYS A 430 -34.60 -8.81 16.95
N GLY A 431 -35.44 -7.91 16.46
CA GLY A 431 -35.09 -6.50 16.35
C GLY A 431 -35.21 -5.80 17.69
N GLU A 432 -34.17 -5.10 18.13
CA GLU A 432 -34.12 -4.38 19.40
C GLU A 432 -33.47 -2.99 19.22
N GLN A 433 -33.54 -2.14 20.23
CA GLN A 433 -32.76 -0.90 20.32
C GLN A 433 -31.70 -1.08 21.40
N ARG A 434 -30.42 -1.01 21.04
CA ARG A 434 -29.31 -1.22 21.99
C ARG A 434 -28.19 -0.22 21.79
N ARG A 435 -27.34 -0.10 22.81
CA ARG A 435 -26.08 0.62 22.74
C ARG A 435 -25.04 -0.24 22.05
N VAL A 436 -24.35 0.33 21.07
CA VAL A 436 -23.27 -0.30 20.30
C VAL A 436 -22.11 0.69 20.26
N ASP A 437 -20.89 0.20 20.47
CA ASP A 437 -19.71 1.02 20.26
C ASP A 437 -19.38 1.07 18.76
N LYS A 438 -19.46 2.26 18.19
CA LYS A 438 -19.11 2.54 16.81
C LYS A 438 -17.74 3.18 16.73
N LEU A 439 -16.96 2.78 15.73
CA LEU A 439 -15.73 3.48 15.37
C LEU A 439 -16.05 4.58 14.36
N ILE A 440 -15.90 5.82 14.78
CA ILE A 440 -16.17 6.99 13.94
C ILE A 440 -14.86 7.46 13.31
N PHE A 441 -14.83 7.53 11.98
CA PHE A 441 -13.81 8.25 11.22
C PHE A 441 -14.40 9.59 10.77
N SER A 442 -13.90 10.70 11.30
CA SER A 442 -14.29 12.04 10.86
C SER A 442 -13.12 12.77 10.22
N GLU A 443 -13.32 13.38 9.06
CA GLU A 443 -12.35 14.33 8.49
C GLU A 443 -12.40 15.66 9.26
N VAL A 444 -11.22 16.20 9.61
CA VAL A 444 -11.06 17.50 10.26
C VAL A 444 -10.06 18.35 9.49
N LYS A 445 -10.28 19.67 9.47
CA LYS A 445 -9.35 20.61 8.82
C LYS A 445 -8.00 20.58 9.55
N GLY A 446 -6.90 20.57 8.80
CA GLY A 446 -5.56 20.71 9.36
C GLY A 446 -4.60 19.55 9.14
N GLY A 447 -5.05 18.44 8.55
CA GLY A 447 -4.18 17.34 8.16
C GLY A 447 -3.30 17.62 6.95
N LEU A 448 -2.19 16.88 6.84
CA LEU A 448 -1.36 16.84 5.63
C LEU A 448 -2.10 16.16 4.45
N LEU A 449 -3.12 15.33 4.71
CA LEU A 449 -3.82 14.56 3.68
C LEU A 449 -5.19 15.11 3.26
N VAL A 450 -5.33 16.43 3.07
CA VAL A 450 -6.52 17.00 2.40
C VAL A 450 -6.40 16.92 0.85
N ASP A 451 -5.36 16.27 0.31
CA ASP A 451 -5.25 16.00 -1.13
C ASP A 451 -4.62 14.61 -1.36
N PRO A 452 -5.26 13.70 -2.13
CA PRO A 452 -4.69 12.42 -2.57
C PRO A 452 -3.36 12.52 -3.33
N ARG A 453 -2.88 13.73 -3.61
CA ARG A 453 -1.68 14.03 -4.42
C ARG A 453 -0.49 14.55 -3.62
N MET A 454 -0.57 14.55 -2.29
CA MET A 454 0.40 15.24 -1.43
C MET A 454 1.77 14.57 -1.29
N VAL A 455 1.92 13.24 -1.42
CA VAL A 455 3.24 12.60 -1.20
C VAL A 455 3.71 11.71 -2.35
N ARG A 456 2.83 11.29 -3.25
CA ARG A 456 3.21 10.69 -4.51
C ARG A 456 3.77 11.83 -5.35
N THR A 457 5.10 11.78 -5.53
CA THR A 457 5.79 12.15 -6.78
C THR A 457 6.49 13.51 -6.90
N ALA A 458 7.22 14.07 -5.92
CA ALA A 458 8.20 15.12 -6.31
C ALA A 458 9.26 14.52 -7.27
N LYS A 459 9.92 13.44 -6.84
CA LYS A 459 10.93 12.72 -7.65
C LYS A 459 10.33 11.97 -8.85
N GLN A 460 9.15 11.36 -8.69
CA GLN A 460 8.48 10.62 -9.78
C GLN A 460 7.76 11.57 -10.78
N ARG A 461 7.17 12.71 -10.38
CA ARG A 461 6.64 13.73 -11.33
C ARG A 461 7.82 14.35 -12.01
N ARG A 462 8.88 14.71 -11.30
CA ARG A 462 10.08 15.24 -11.95
C ARG A 462 10.68 14.26 -12.96
N ARG A 463 10.65 12.94 -12.70
CA ARG A 463 11.01 11.91 -13.69
C ARG A 463 10.04 11.86 -14.87
N ALA A 464 8.73 11.86 -14.63
CA ALA A 464 7.69 11.86 -15.67
C ALA A 464 7.61 13.18 -16.47
N GLN A 465 8.05 14.29 -15.87
CA GLN A 465 8.08 15.64 -16.43
C GLN A 465 9.47 16.00 -16.97
N LYS A 466 10.43 15.05 -16.98
CA LYS A 466 11.80 15.30 -17.45
C LYS A 466 11.82 15.88 -18.87
N ASP A 467 10.89 15.42 -19.70
CA ASP A 467 10.76 15.82 -21.10
C ASP A 467 9.78 16.99 -21.32
N MET A 468 9.13 17.51 -20.24
CA MET A 468 8.31 18.71 -20.36
C MET A 468 9.17 19.92 -20.70
N LYS A 469 8.74 20.64 -21.74
CA LYS A 469 9.34 21.94 -22.09
C LYS A 469 9.02 22.98 -21.02
N ASN A 470 9.90 23.96 -20.89
CA ASN A 470 9.63 25.13 -20.07
C ASN A 470 8.49 25.95 -20.72
N PRO A 471 7.69 26.68 -19.94
CA PRO A 471 6.61 27.51 -20.49
C PRO A 471 7.20 28.60 -21.40
N SER A 472 6.43 28.95 -22.44
CA SER A 472 6.72 30.09 -23.30
C SER A 472 6.59 31.41 -22.54
N ALA A 473 7.17 32.48 -23.09
CA ALA A 473 7.06 33.82 -22.51
C ALA A 473 5.58 34.28 -22.41
N GLU A 474 4.76 33.89 -23.39
CA GLU A 474 3.32 34.21 -23.44
C GLU A 474 2.55 33.47 -22.34
N GLU A 475 2.72 32.16 -22.20
CA GLU A 475 2.10 31.36 -21.12
C GLU A 475 2.49 31.90 -19.74
N ASN A 476 3.77 32.26 -19.58
CA ASN A 476 4.29 32.82 -18.35
C ASN A 476 3.67 34.19 -18.03
N ALA A 477 3.51 35.06 -19.04
CA ALA A 477 2.91 36.38 -18.86
C ALA A 477 1.40 36.31 -18.58
N ALA A 478 0.67 35.43 -19.28
CA ALA A 478 -0.79 35.30 -19.15
C ALA A 478 -1.22 34.74 -17.80
N PHE A 479 -0.44 33.80 -17.23
CA PHE A 479 -0.81 33.06 -16.04
C PHE A 479 -1.23 33.93 -14.86
N MET A 480 -0.47 34.98 -14.53
CA MET A 480 -0.74 35.81 -13.33
C MET A 480 -2.01 36.67 -13.48
N GLU A 481 -2.38 37.04 -14.70
CA GLU A 481 -3.59 37.81 -14.97
C GLU A 481 -4.86 36.94 -14.94
N GLU A 482 -4.74 35.68 -15.33
CA GLU A 482 -5.83 34.72 -15.16
C GLU A 482 -5.96 34.26 -13.72
N ASN A 483 -4.84 34.02 -13.03
CA ASN A 483 -4.84 33.44 -11.70
C ASN A 483 -5.48 34.36 -10.65
N ARG A 484 -5.29 35.69 -10.76
CA ARG A 484 -5.94 36.67 -9.85
C ARG A 484 -7.46 36.65 -9.89
N LYS A 485 -8.07 36.12 -10.96
CA LYS A 485 -9.53 36.04 -11.13
C LYS A 485 -10.12 34.79 -10.45
N LYS A 486 -9.28 33.87 -9.98
CA LYS A 486 -9.72 32.60 -9.39
C LYS A 486 -10.18 32.78 -7.95
N GLU A 487 -11.18 32.00 -7.56
CA GLU A 487 -11.73 32.03 -6.21
C GLU A 487 -10.69 31.63 -5.14
N GLY A 488 -10.64 32.44 -4.08
CA GLY A 488 -9.72 32.27 -2.95
C GLY A 488 -8.30 32.75 -3.21
N VAL A 489 -8.01 33.31 -4.40
CA VAL A 489 -6.72 33.95 -4.68
C VAL A 489 -6.76 35.40 -4.23
N VAL A 490 -5.80 35.77 -3.38
CA VAL A 490 -5.59 37.13 -2.88
C VAL A 490 -4.37 37.71 -3.59
N SER A 491 -4.48 38.94 -4.10
CA SER A 491 -3.38 39.68 -4.73
C SER A 491 -2.89 40.79 -3.82
N LEU A 492 -1.58 40.89 -3.64
CA LEU A 492 -0.92 41.95 -2.86
C LEU A 492 -0.41 43.08 -3.77
N PRO A 493 -0.18 44.29 -3.24
CA PRO A 493 0.34 45.42 -4.01
C PRO A 493 1.69 45.15 -4.70
N SER A 494 2.51 44.26 -4.13
CA SER A 494 3.79 43.83 -4.73
C SER A 494 3.64 43.02 -6.02
N GLY A 495 2.43 42.54 -6.31
CA GLY A 495 2.12 41.59 -7.38
C GLY A 495 2.16 40.13 -6.94
N LEU A 496 2.62 39.83 -5.71
CA LEU A 496 2.50 38.50 -5.12
C LEU A 496 1.02 38.11 -5.04
N GLN A 497 0.68 36.89 -5.43
CA GLN A 497 -0.64 36.33 -5.16
C GLN A 497 -0.49 35.09 -4.28
N TYR A 498 -1.50 34.80 -3.48
CA TYR A 498 -1.54 33.58 -2.69
C TYR A 498 -2.95 33.05 -2.53
N LYS A 499 -3.06 31.77 -2.21
CA LYS A 499 -4.28 31.10 -1.81
C LYS A 499 -4.03 30.33 -0.53
N ILE A 500 -4.88 30.54 0.47
CA ILE A 500 -4.79 29.83 1.76
C ILE A 500 -5.45 28.46 1.59
N LEU A 501 -4.68 27.38 1.77
CA LEU A 501 -5.22 26.01 1.81
C LEU A 501 -5.55 25.61 3.25
N LEU A 502 -4.67 25.97 4.18
CA LEU A 502 -4.85 25.81 5.61
C LEU A 502 -4.41 27.07 6.35
N GLN A 503 -5.28 27.54 7.23
CA GLN A 503 -5.00 28.68 8.10
C GLN A 503 -4.46 28.18 9.44
N GLY A 504 -3.18 28.43 9.70
CA GLY A 504 -2.56 28.24 11.00
C GLY A 504 -2.98 29.32 12.00
N ASN A 505 -2.69 29.07 13.27
CA ASN A 505 -3.02 29.94 14.40
C ASN A 505 -1.80 30.34 15.24
N GLY A 506 -0.59 29.90 14.87
CA GLY A 506 0.62 30.23 15.60
C GLY A 506 1.21 31.61 15.25
N ILE A 507 2.42 31.86 15.73
CA ILE A 507 3.10 33.13 15.47
C ILE A 507 3.47 33.28 13.99
N ARG A 508 3.61 34.52 13.53
CA ARG A 508 4.15 34.81 12.19
C ARG A 508 5.65 35.04 12.29
N PRO A 509 6.46 34.49 11.38
CA PRO A 509 7.88 34.76 11.33
C PRO A 509 8.14 36.23 10.93
N GLY A 510 9.13 36.85 11.55
CA GLY A 510 9.78 38.06 11.07
C GLY A 510 10.95 37.75 10.13
N LEU A 511 11.51 38.77 9.49
CA LEU A 511 12.62 38.60 8.53
C LEU A 511 13.87 37.95 9.14
N ASN A 512 14.15 38.20 10.42
CA ASN A 512 15.34 37.69 11.10
C ASN A 512 15.14 36.27 11.68
N ASP A 513 13.96 35.68 11.51
CA ASP A 513 13.66 34.34 12.02
C ASP A 513 14.10 33.25 11.05
N LYS A 514 14.17 32.03 11.56
CA LYS A 514 14.19 30.81 10.76
C LYS A 514 12.80 30.19 10.72
N VAL A 515 12.50 29.49 9.65
CA VAL A 515 11.26 28.72 9.50
C VAL A 515 11.57 27.28 9.15
N SER A 516 10.81 26.34 9.70
CA SER A 516 10.78 24.94 9.26
C SER A 516 9.60 24.76 8.31
N VAL A 517 9.87 24.33 7.07
CA VAL A 517 8.86 24.26 6.02
C VAL A 517 8.90 22.98 5.19
N TYR A 518 7.74 22.57 4.70
CA TYR A 518 7.64 21.75 3.49
C TYR A 518 7.30 22.63 2.28
N TYR A 519 7.89 22.32 1.12
CA TYR A 519 7.54 23.02 -0.10
C TYR A 519 7.73 22.21 -1.39
N ALA A 520 6.98 22.62 -2.42
CA ALA A 520 7.20 22.22 -3.80
C ALA A 520 7.16 23.45 -4.72
N GLY A 521 8.23 23.67 -5.47
CA GLY A 521 8.39 24.74 -6.44
C GLY A 521 8.11 24.27 -7.87
N MET A 522 7.23 24.98 -8.56
CA MET A 522 6.73 24.67 -9.89
C MET A 522 6.80 25.89 -10.83
N LEU A 523 6.99 25.62 -12.13
CA LEU A 523 6.71 26.59 -13.19
C LEU A 523 5.20 26.71 -13.43
N VAL A 524 4.76 27.77 -14.12
CA VAL A 524 3.32 28.01 -14.38
C VAL A 524 2.60 26.89 -15.13
N ASN A 525 3.34 26.06 -15.87
CA ASN A 525 2.81 24.87 -16.56
C ASN A 525 2.81 23.60 -15.69
N GLY A 526 3.10 23.72 -14.39
CA GLY A 526 3.10 22.61 -13.42
C GLY A 526 4.38 21.77 -13.40
N LYS A 527 5.42 22.12 -14.18
CA LYS A 527 6.72 21.44 -14.13
C LYS A 527 7.44 21.72 -12.81
N ILE A 528 7.73 20.69 -12.03
CA ILE A 528 8.45 20.80 -10.75
C ILE A 528 9.94 21.04 -11.01
N PHE A 529 10.51 22.07 -10.39
CA PHE A 529 11.95 22.34 -10.48
C PHE A 529 12.69 22.06 -9.16
N GLU A 530 11.99 22.09 -8.03
CA GLU A 530 12.56 21.87 -6.71
C GLU A 530 11.47 21.45 -5.71
N SER A 531 11.79 20.60 -4.73
CA SER A 531 10.86 20.24 -3.66
C SER A 531 11.61 19.69 -2.45
N SER A 532 11.22 20.12 -1.25
CA SER A 532 11.77 19.57 0.00
C SER A 532 11.24 18.16 0.31
N HIS A 533 10.10 17.79 -0.28
CA HIS A 533 9.56 16.43 -0.16
C HIS A 533 10.48 15.36 -0.80
N GLU A 534 11.40 15.74 -1.71
CA GLU A 534 12.42 14.81 -2.22
C GLU A 534 13.38 14.33 -1.13
N GLY A 535 13.55 15.10 -0.04
CA GLY A 535 14.44 14.78 1.09
C GLY A 535 13.74 14.08 2.26
N GLY A 536 12.41 14.00 2.28
CA GLY A 536 11.64 13.34 3.33
C GLY A 536 11.59 14.05 4.70
N ILE A 537 12.33 15.15 4.87
CA ILE A 537 12.37 15.97 6.09
C ILE A 537 12.09 17.44 5.75
N PRO A 538 11.50 18.22 6.68
CA PRO A 538 11.27 19.64 6.45
C PRO A 538 12.58 20.42 6.46
N LEU A 539 12.64 21.52 5.70
CA LEU A 539 13.84 22.34 5.59
C LEU A 539 13.76 23.54 6.53
N GLU A 540 14.83 23.77 7.27
CA GLU A 540 15.00 24.99 8.08
C GLU A 540 15.71 26.07 7.28
N LEU A 541 15.02 27.20 7.07
CA LEU A 541 15.47 28.27 6.20
C LEU A 541 15.42 29.62 6.92
N PRO A 542 16.50 30.42 6.93
CA PRO A 542 16.45 31.82 7.38
C PRO A 542 15.57 32.65 6.44
N VAL A 543 14.58 33.37 6.96
CA VAL A 543 13.62 34.10 6.12
C VAL A 543 14.31 35.15 5.26
N GLU A 544 15.27 35.89 5.82
CA GLU A 544 16.02 36.96 5.12
C GLU A 544 16.78 36.51 3.86
N THR A 545 17.11 35.23 3.72
CA THR A 545 17.89 34.72 2.57
C THR A 545 17.00 34.21 1.42
N LEU A 546 15.68 34.16 1.63
CA LEU A 546 14.73 33.62 0.66
C LEU A 546 14.36 34.65 -0.40
N ILE A 547 13.74 34.19 -1.50
CA ILE A 547 13.24 35.10 -2.54
C ILE A 547 12.20 36.07 -1.95
N LYS A 548 12.11 37.29 -2.52
CA LYS A 548 11.27 38.37 -1.97
C LYS A 548 9.80 37.95 -1.78
N GLY A 549 9.26 37.15 -2.70
CA GLY A 549 7.89 36.64 -2.58
C GLY A 549 7.68 35.74 -1.36
N TRP A 550 8.69 34.95 -0.98
CA TRP A 550 8.63 34.14 0.24
C TRP A 550 8.77 35.00 1.50
N GLN A 551 9.68 35.99 1.48
CA GLN A 551 9.84 36.92 2.60
C GLN A 551 8.53 37.63 2.93
N GLU A 552 7.83 38.11 1.89
CA GLU A 552 6.54 38.77 2.04
C GLU A 552 5.45 37.79 2.51
N ALA A 553 5.33 36.62 1.85
CA ALA A 553 4.32 35.62 2.21
C ALA A 553 4.46 35.12 3.65
N LEU A 554 5.67 34.73 4.06
CA LEU A 554 5.92 34.14 5.37
C LEU A 554 5.54 35.10 6.50
N GLN A 555 5.81 36.39 6.37
CA GLN A 555 5.42 37.39 7.37
C GLN A 555 3.89 37.56 7.52
N LEU A 556 3.11 37.09 6.54
CA LEU A 556 1.64 37.07 6.58
C LEU A 556 1.08 35.73 7.03
N MET A 557 1.91 34.69 7.06
CA MET A 557 1.50 33.30 7.18
C MET A 557 1.76 32.79 8.62
N PRO A 558 0.72 32.57 9.43
CA PRO A 558 0.88 32.00 10.77
C PRO A 558 1.50 30.61 10.75
N GLU A 559 2.28 30.26 11.77
CA GLU A 559 2.72 28.89 12.00
C GLU A 559 1.53 27.90 11.98
N GLY A 560 1.74 26.74 11.34
CA GLY A 560 0.72 25.74 11.04
C GLY A 560 -0.08 26.00 9.76
N SER A 561 0.22 27.07 9.01
CA SER A 561 -0.48 27.37 7.75
C SER A 561 0.08 26.57 6.58
N LYS A 562 -0.77 26.35 5.57
CA LYS A 562 -0.37 25.85 4.24
C LYS A 562 -0.96 26.72 3.16
N TRP A 563 -0.12 27.33 2.33
CA TRP A 563 -0.50 28.29 1.29
C TRP A 563 0.01 27.83 -0.08
N VAL A 564 -0.68 28.24 -1.14
CA VAL A 564 -0.12 28.30 -2.49
C VAL A 564 0.32 29.72 -2.74
N LEU A 565 1.58 29.94 -3.10
CA LEU A 565 2.12 31.22 -3.51
C LEU A 565 2.27 31.24 -5.03
N TYR A 566 1.87 32.33 -5.65
CA TYR A 566 2.11 32.62 -7.07
C TYR A 566 3.01 33.85 -7.13
N VAL A 567 4.29 33.60 -7.37
CA VAL A 567 5.36 34.58 -7.23
C VAL A 567 5.74 35.11 -8.62
N PRO A 568 5.49 36.40 -8.91
CA PRO A 568 5.91 36.97 -10.18
C PRO A 568 7.43 37.05 -10.25
N ALA A 569 7.98 37.06 -11.47
CA ALA A 569 9.42 36.95 -11.71
C ALA A 569 10.26 37.98 -10.94
N ASN A 570 9.79 39.23 -10.81
CA ASN A 570 10.46 40.31 -10.07
C ASN A 570 10.55 40.06 -8.54
N LEU A 571 9.70 39.17 -8.00
CA LEU A 571 9.74 38.72 -6.61
C LEU A 571 10.39 37.33 -6.45
N ALA A 572 10.79 36.71 -7.56
CA ALA A 572 11.51 35.45 -7.64
C ALA A 572 12.98 35.67 -8.06
N TYR A 573 13.41 35.10 -9.19
CA TYR A 573 14.79 35.19 -9.69
C TYR A 573 14.99 36.25 -10.79
N GLY A 574 13.92 36.91 -11.28
CA GLY A 574 14.00 37.95 -12.31
C GLY A 574 14.72 37.51 -13.59
N GLU A 575 15.63 38.34 -14.08
CA GLU A 575 16.47 38.04 -15.25
C GLU A 575 17.56 37.00 -14.97
N HIS A 576 17.76 36.64 -13.69
CA HIS A 576 18.71 35.60 -13.29
C HIS A 576 18.07 34.21 -13.32
N THR A 577 18.91 33.18 -13.38
CA THR A 577 18.49 31.78 -13.36
C THR A 577 18.96 31.10 -12.08
N ASN A 578 18.13 30.26 -11.46
CA ASN A 578 18.56 29.39 -10.36
C ASN A 578 19.48 28.28 -10.90
N ASN A 579 20.79 28.53 -10.95
CA ASN A 579 21.81 27.56 -11.38
C ASN A 579 21.48 26.88 -12.74
N GLY A 580 20.87 27.62 -13.67
CA GLY A 580 20.46 27.10 -14.99
C GLY A 580 19.20 26.23 -15.01
N LYS A 581 18.52 26.00 -13.87
CA LYS A 581 17.30 25.16 -13.79
C LYS A 581 16.02 25.86 -14.25
N LEU A 582 16.00 27.19 -14.25
CA LEU A 582 14.83 28.01 -14.54
C LEU A 582 15.08 28.93 -15.75
N PRO A 583 14.11 29.11 -16.65
CA PRO A 583 14.13 30.20 -17.62
C PRO A 583 14.21 31.57 -16.94
N ARG A 584 14.81 32.55 -17.64
CA ARG A 584 14.75 33.95 -17.21
C ARG A 584 13.31 34.43 -17.16
N ASN A 585 13.03 35.34 -16.23
CA ASN A 585 11.73 35.96 -16.04
C ASN A 585 10.58 34.97 -15.76
N SER A 586 10.89 33.81 -15.15
CA SER A 586 9.87 32.82 -14.79
C SER A 586 9.01 33.29 -13.61
N ASN A 587 7.69 33.22 -13.77
CA ASN A 587 6.74 33.23 -12.67
C ASN A 587 6.72 31.83 -12.03
N LEU A 588 6.66 31.78 -10.71
CA LEU A 588 6.79 30.53 -9.95
C LEU A 588 5.54 30.28 -9.13
N ILE A 589 5.21 29.01 -8.96
CA ILE A 589 4.18 28.54 -8.04
C ILE A 589 4.86 27.76 -6.93
N PHE A 590 4.54 28.07 -5.68
CA PHE A 590 5.00 27.31 -4.53
C PHE A 590 3.83 26.81 -3.73
N GLU A 591 3.77 25.50 -3.50
CA GLU A 591 3.03 24.98 -2.35
C GLU A 591 3.97 25.07 -1.15
N LEU A 592 3.53 25.75 -0.10
CA LEU A 592 4.35 26.04 1.08
C LEU A 592 3.56 25.69 2.34
N GLU A 593 4.17 24.93 3.22
CA GLU A 593 3.65 24.60 4.54
C GLU A 593 4.62 25.09 5.61
N LEU A 594 4.14 25.96 6.49
CA LEU A 594 4.92 26.52 7.59
C LEU A 594 4.70 25.70 8.85
N LEU A 595 5.66 24.84 9.18
CA LEU A 595 5.56 23.94 10.33
C LEU A 595 5.93 24.63 11.64
N LYS A 596 6.98 25.45 11.61
CA LYS A 596 7.52 26.08 12.83
C LYS A 596 8.25 27.38 12.54
N VAL A 597 8.12 28.34 13.44
CA VAL A 597 8.91 29.58 13.50
C VAL A 597 9.97 29.45 14.60
N ILE A 598 11.23 29.69 14.25
CA ILE A 598 12.40 29.53 15.11
C ILE A 598 13.04 30.91 15.29
N LYS A 599 12.97 31.46 16.51
CA LYS A 599 13.55 32.76 16.86
C LYS A 599 15.08 32.63 17.07
N PRO A 600 15.90 33.59 16.59
CA PRO A 600 17.35 33.51 16.63
C PRO A 600 17.97 33.61 18.04
N ASN A 601 17.22 34.01 19.07
CA ASN A 601 17.63 33.99 20.48
C ASN A 601 16.46 33.49 21.34
N GLY A 602 16.69 32.43 22.11
CA GLY A 602 15.65 31.72 22.84
C GLY A 602 15.00 32.56 23.94
N ASP A 603 13.68 32.47 24.03
CA ASP A 603 12.95 32.55 25.28
C ASP A 603 11.93 31.42 25.29
N ASN A 604 12.26 30.35 26.03
CA ASN A 604 11.25 29.52 26.64
C ASN A 604 10.47 30.42 27.61
N LYS A 605 9.26 30.81 27.24
CA LYS A 605 8.24 31.21 28.20
C LYS A 605 6.92 30.55 27.86
#